data_AF-A0AAV8Z057-F1
#
_entry.id   AF-A0AAV8Z057-F1
#
_cell.length_a   1.000
_cell.length_b   1.000
_cell.length_c   1.000
_cell.angle_alpha   90.00
_cell.angle_beta   90.00
_cell.angle_gamma   90.00
#
_symmetry.space_group_name_H-M   'P 1'
#
loop_
_entity.id
_entity.type
_entity.pdbx_description
1 polymer ?
#
loop_
_entity_poly.entity_id
_entity_poly.type
_entity_poly.pdbx_seq_one_letter_code
_entity_poly.pdbx_strand_id
1 'polypeptide(L)' 'MNHYCCVSRCSSWIKRDPQFTFQIFSEQGKHPVSLINKFGQKERIDRRKAWILKLRIGKPLRIQKSGKY' A
#
# COMPACT_ATOMS: atom_id res chain seq x y z
N MET A 1 16.58 -14.97 2.01
CA MET A 1 15.33 -14.38 2.50
C MET A 1 14.37 -14.20 1.32
N ASN A 2 13.10 -14.57 1.46
CA ASN A 2 12.09 -14.39 0.41
C ASN A 2 11.28 -13.14 0.72
N HIS A 3 11.32 -12.13 -0.15
CA HIS A 3 10.57 -10.89 0.03
C HIS A 3 9.27 -10.97 -0.77
N TYR A 4 8.16 -10.97 -0.05
CA TYR A 4 6.81 -11.01 -0.60
C TYR A 4 6.25 -9.60 -0.76
N CYS A 5 5.33 -9.44 -1.72
CA CYS A 5 4.55 -8.23 -1.82
C CYS A 5 3.70 -8.04 -0.54
N CYS A 6 3.68 -6.81 -0.03
CA CYS A 6 2.92 -6.43 1.16
C CYS A 6 1.43 -6.14 0.89
N VAL A 7 1.02 -6.13 -0.38
CA VAL A 7 -0.37 -5.89 -0.79
C VAL A 7 -1.20 -7.14 -0.53
N SER A 8 -2.37 -6.96 0.06
CA SER A 8 -3.28 -8.07 0.36
C SER A 8 -3.65 -8.85 -0.92
N ARG A 9 -3.63 -10.19 -0.86
CA ARG A 9 -3.85 -11.13 -1.98
C ARG A 9 -2.80 -11.13 -3.09
N CYS A 10 -1.73 -10.35 -2.96
CA CYS A 10 -0.59 -10.49 -3.88
C CYS A 10 0.28 -11.67 -3.42
N SER A 11 0.45 -12.67 -4.30
CA SER A 11 1.34 -13.81 -4.07
C SER A 11 2.71 -13.65 -4.72
N SER A 12 2.99 -12.49 -5.31
CA SER A 12 4.25 -12.23 -6.00
C SER A 12 5.40 -12.05 -5.01
N TRP A 13 6.58 -12.54 -5.39
CA TRP A 13 7.81 -12.40 -4.61
C TRP A 13 9.04 -12.31 -5.51
N ILE A 14 10.08 -11.63 -5.01
CA ILE A 14 11.22 -11.16 -5.81
C ILE A 14 11.85 -12.25 -6.70
N LYS A 15 11.96 -13.49 -6.20
CA LYS A 15 12.62 -14.57 -6.93
C LYS A 15 11.75 -15.24 -8.01
N ARG A 16 10.42 -15.22 -7.88
CA ARG A 16 9.51 -15.87 -8.83
C ARG A 16 9.06 -14.93 -9.94
N ASP A 17 8.96 -13.64 -9.64
CA ASP A 17 8.36 -12.68 -10.55
C ASP A 17 9.40 -11.60 -10.97
N PRO A 18 10.43 -11.97 -11.75
CA PRO A 18 11.51 -11.05 -12.14
C PRO A 18 11.03 -9.91 -13.03
N GLN A 19 9.86 -10.05 -13.64
CA GLN A 19 9.19 -9.01 -14.42
C GLN A 19 8.68 -7.82 -13.58
N PHE A 20 8.62 -7.96 -12.25
CA PHE A 20 8.17 -6.89 -11.37
C PHE A 20 9.34 -6.23 -10.64
N THR A 21 9.30 -4.90 -10.56
CA THR A 21 10.20 -4.13 -9.71
C THR A 21 9.61 -4.06 -8.30
N PHE A 22 10.25 -4.75 -7.35
CA PHE A 22 9.87 -4.67 -5.94
C PHE A 22 10.53 -3.45 -5.29
N GLN A 23 9.72 -2.48 -4.85
CA GLN A 23 10.22 -1.33 -4.10
C GLN A 23 10.06 -1.56 -2.60
N ILE A 24 11.14 -1.27 -1.87
CA ILE A 24 11.12 -1.27 -0.41
C ILE A 24 10.54 0.06 0.05
N PHE A 25 9.69 0.03 1.09
CA PHE A 25 9.22 1.27 1.70
C PHE A 25 10.40 2.05 2.26
N SER A 26 10.39 3.36 2.03
CA SER A 26 11.32 4.26 2.69
C SER A 26 11.23 4.11 4.21
N GLU A 27 12.35 4.38 4.88
CA GLU A 27 12.40 4.43 6.33
C GLU A 27 11.40 5.44 6.90
N GLN A 28 10.89 5.15 8.09
CA GLN A 28 9.92 6.00 8.77
C GLN A 28 10.53 7.38 9.03
N GLY A 29 9.76 8.44 8.78
CA GLY A 29 10.09 9.82 9.14
C GLY A 29 10.97 10.57 8.14
N LYS A 30 11.56 9.89 7.13
CA LYS A 30 12.51 10.54 6.20
C LYS A 30 11.85 11.33 5.06
N HIS A 31 10.60 11.03 4.70
CA HIS A 31 9.94 11.65 3.54
C HIS A 31 8.47 11.96 3.83
N PRO A 32 8.13 13.14 4.40
CA PRO A 32 6.74 13.55 4.54
C PRO A 32 6.14 13.93 3.17
N VAL A 33 4.88 13.57 2.97
CA VAL A 33 4.07 13.92 1.80
C VAL A 33 2.79 14.63 2.22
N SER A 34 2.31 15.54 1.38
CA SER A 34 1.02 16.23 1.58
C SER A 34 -0.09 15.41 0.94
N LEU A 35 -1.14 15.12 1.70
CA LEU A 35 -2.34 14.43 1.21
C LEU A 35 -3.59 15.20 1.60
N ILE A 36 -4.60 15.13 0.74
CA ILE A 36 -5.93 15.64 1.05
C ILE A 36 -6.67 14.54 1.81
N ASN A 37 -7.12 14.83 3.02
CA ASN A 37 -7.89 13.90 3.84
C ASN A 37 -9.35 13.82 3.33
N LYS A 38 -10.15 12.94 3.94
CA LYS A 38 -11.57 12.74 3.58
C LYS A 38 -12.46 13.98 3.79
N PHE A 39 -11.95 15.00 4.50
CA PHE A 39 -12.64 16.26 4.77
C PHE A 39 -12.13 17.39 3.87
N GLY A 40 -11.30 17.10 2.86
CA GLY A 40 -10.76 18.10 1.94
C GLY A 40 -9.58 18.90 2.49
N GLN A 41 -9.08 18.59 3.69
CA GLN A 41 -7.96 19.31 4.31
C GLN A 41 -6.62 18.71 3.91
N LYS A 42 -5.60 19.57 3.74
CA LYS A 42 -4.22 19.12 3.49
C LYS A 42 -3.56 18.72 4.80
N GLU A 43 -3.13 17.46 4.89
CA GLU A 43 -2.36 16.91 5.99
C GLU A 43 -0.96 16.51 5.51
N ARG A 44 0.06 16.80 6.33
CA ARG A 44 1.44 16.36 6.09
C ARG A 44 1.69 15.07 6.86
N ILE A 45 1.79 13.95 6.16
CA ILE A 45 1.99 12.64 6.77
C ILE A 45 3.24 11.96 6.23
N ASP A 46 3.77 11.01 6.99
CA ASP A 46 4.87 10.16 6.54
C ASP A 46 4.49 9.37 5.27
N ARG A 47 5.41 9.30 4.29
CA ARG A 47 5.18 8.58 3.03
C ARG A 47 4.82 7.12 3.27
N ARG A 48 5.47 6.40 4.19
CA ARG A 48 5.11 5.01 4.45
C ARG A 48 3.68 4.88 4.98
N LYS A 49 3.24 5.79 5.87
CA LYS A 49 1.84 5.86 6.31
C LYS A 49 0.86 6.12 5.15
N ALA A 50 1.21 7.03 4.24
CA ALA A 50 0.42 7.30 3.04
C ALA A 50 0.22 6.05 2.16
N TRP A 51 1.29 5.29 1.96
CA TRP A 51 1.25 4.05 1.18
C TRP A 51 0.43 2.95 1.85
N ILE A 52 0.59 2.76 3.17
CA ILE A 52 -0.22 1.81 3.94
C ILE A 52 -1.72 2.14 3.80
N LEU A 53 -2.07 3.42 3.89
CA LEU A 53 -3.45 3.89 3.73
C LEU A 53 -3.99 3.62 2.32
N LYS A 54 -3.23 3.99 1.27
CA LYS A 54 -3.64 3.80 -0.14
C LYS A 54 -3.75 2.32 -0.53
N LEU A 55 -2.76 1.51 -0.15
CA LEU A 55 -2.71 0.09 -0.46
C LEU A 55 -3.58 -0.75 0.50
N ARG A 56 -4.21 -0.12 1.51
CA ARG A 56 -5.07 -0.76 2.51
C ARG A 56 -4.37 -1.93 3.23
N ILE A 57 -3.05 -1.83 3.42
CA ILE A 57 -2.25 -2.86 4.08
C ILE A 57 -2.77 -3.02 5.53
N GLY A 58 -3.00 -4.26 5.96
CA GLY A 58 -3.47 -4.59 7.31
C GLY A 58 -4.95 -4.33 7.58
N LYS A 59 -5.73 -3.80 6.62
CA LYS A 59 -7.19 -3.70 6.76
C LYS A 59 -7.87 -4.97 6.25
N PRO A 60 -8.91 -5.49 6.95
CA PRO A 60 -9.72 -6.57 6.40
C PRO A 60 -10.34 -6.11 5.08
N LEU A 61 -10.28 -6.99 4.09
CA LEU A 61 -10.85 -6.72 2.78
C LEU A 61 -12.38 -6.63 2.92
N ARG A 62 -12.95 -5.48 2.56
CA ARG A 62 -14.38 -5.42 2.29
C ARG A 62 -14.60 -6.12 0.95
N ILE A 63 -15.04 -7.38 0.99
CA ILE A 63 -15.56 -8.05 -0.20
C ILE A 63 -16.84 -7.28 -0.56
N GLN A 64 -16.73 -6.30 -1.44
CA GLN A 64 -17.91 -5.81 -2.13
C GLN A 64 -18.33 -6.96 -3.02
N LYS A 65 -19.39 -7.69 -2.62
CA LYS A 65 -20.11 -8.55 -3.53
C LYS A 65 -20.61 -7.61 -4.63
N SER A 66 -19.93 -7.58 -5.77
CA SER A 66 -20.49 -6.99 -6.99
C SER A 66 -21.75 -7.79 -7.28
N GLY A 67 -22.91 -7.19 -7.00
CA GLY A 67 -24.19 -7.73 -7.39
C GLY A 67 -24.14 -8.01 -8.88
N LYS A 68 -24.31 -9.28 -9.24
CA LYS A 68 -24.62 -9.69 -10.61
C LYS A 68 -26.02 -9.14 -10.91
N TYR A 69 -26.14 -8.34 -11.95
CA TYR A 69 -27.35 -8.20 -12.76
C TYR A 69 -26.96 -8.57 -14.18
#